data_AF-A0A258LBI6-F1
#
_entry.id   AF-A0A258LBI6-F1
#
_cell.length_a   1.000
_cell.length_b   1.000
_cell.length_c   1.000
_cell.angle_alpha   90.00
_cell.angle_beta   90.00
_cell.angle_gamma   90.00
#
_symmetry.space_group_name_H-M   'P 1'
#
loop_
_entity.id
_entity.type
_entity.pdbx_description
1 polymer ?
#
loop_
_entity_poly.entity_id
_entity_poly.type
_entity_poly.pdbx_seq_one_letter_code
_entity_poly.pdbx_strand_id
1 'polypeptide(L)'
;MPISITDLLDRLGGTDAAATLTGVSPEAIRKWRSANAIPTRHWPAIMAATGLNIEDLPGAAMETDTPPGATAALVLADGTVFWGRGFGAHGTSKPSELCFSTGMTGYQETLTDPSFAGQIITFTFPHIGNVGANDEDLEATSIAARGLVTGQDPTEPSNYRATSNLDSWLKKHNVPGIAGVDTRAVTLRIRDLGAPNAVLSYPADGKFDLAALAA
;
A
#
# COMPACT_ATOMS: atom_id res chain seq x y z
N MET A 1 -17.66 -13.82 -20.77
CA MET A 1 -16.88 -12.58 -20.93
C MET A 1 -17.53 -11.53 -20.05
N PRO A 2 -16.76 -10.86 -19.18
CA PRO A 2 -17.31 -9.82 -18.31
C PRO A 2 -18.00 -8.74 -19.17
N ILE A 3 -19.15 -8.26 -18.70
CA ILE A 3 -19.92 -7.23 -19.39
C ILE A 3 -19.14 -5.90 -19.38
N SER A 4 -19.30 -5.06 -20.41
CA SER A 4 -18.66 -3.74 -20.38
C SER A 4 -19.37 -2.81 -19.39
N ILE A 5 -18.67 -1.78 -18.87
CA ILE A 5 -19.34 -0.77 -18.01
C ILE A 5 -20.50 -0.10 -18.74
N THR A 6 -20.39 0.12 -20.05
CA THR A 6 -21.47 0.75 -20.81
C THR A 6 -22.73 -0.13 -20.79
N ASP A 7 -22.59 -1.42 -21.08
CA ASP A 7 -23.73 -2.36 -21.07
C ASP A 7 -24.30 -2.58 -19.66
N LEU A 8 -23.44 -2.52 -18.62
CA LEU A 8 -23.89 -2.54 -17.22
C LEU A 8 -24.71 -1.30 -16.86
N LEU A 9 -24.27 -0.11 -17.27
CA LEU A 9 -25.00 1.13 -17.03
C LEU A 9 -26.33 1.12 -17.77
N ASP A 10 -26.38 0.60 -19.00
CA ASP A 10 -27.64 0.46 -19.75
C ASP A 10 -28.62 -0.47 -19.02
N ARG A 11 -28.15 -1.57 -18.43
CA ARG A 11 -28.97 -2.45 -17.57
C ARG A 11 -29.46 -1.78 -16.29
N LEU A 12 -28.67 -0.86 -15.73
CA LEU A 12 -29.03 -0.09 -14.53
C LEU A 12 -29.96 1.09 -14.84
N GLY A 13 -30.27 1.38 -16.10
CA GLY A 13 -31.08 2.53 -16.50
C GLY A 13 -30.30 3.84 -16.66
N GLY A 14 -28.98 3.75 -16.84
CA GLY A 14 -28.09 4.86 -17.13
C GLY A 14 -27.32 5.40 -15.91
N THR A 15 -26.49 6.42 -16.15
CA THR A 15 -25.57 7.02 -15.16
C THR A 15 -26.27 7.55 -13.91
N ASP A 16 -27.44 8.19 -14.06
CA ASP A 16 -28.13 8.84 -12.94
C ASP A 16 -28.85 7.82 -12.05
N ALA A 17 -29.38 6.74 -12.65
CA ALA A 17 -29.96 5.64 -11.91
C ALA A 17 -28.89 4.86 -11.13
N ALA A 18 -27.74 4.59 -11.77
CA ALA A 18 -26.59 3.96 -11.11
C ALA A 18 -26.03 4.83 -9.96
N ALA A 19 -25.96 6.15 -10.15
CA ALA A 19 -25.55 7.11 -9.11
C ALA A 19 -26.48 7.07 -7.90
N THR A 20 -27.80 7.06 -8.16
CA THR A 20 -28.83 6.96 -7.11
C THR A 20 -28.74 5.63 -6.35
N LEU A 21 -28.58 4.52 -7.06
CA LEU A 21 -28.45 3.18 -6.48
C LEU A 21 -27.23 3.03 -5.57
N THR A 22 -26.10 3.60 -5.98
CA THR A 22 -24.81 3.46 -5.29
C THR A 22 -24.48 4.60 -4.32
N GLY A 23 -25.36 5.61 -4.24
CA GLY A 23 -25.19 6.77 -3.34
C GLY A 23 -24.00 7.66 -3.70
N VAL A 24 -23.53 7.65 -4.95
CA VAL A 24 -22.43 8.49 -5.44
C VAL A 24 -22.93 9.50 -6.48
N SER A 25 -22.10 10.47 -6.85
CA SER A 25 -22.45 11.44 -7.89
C SER A 25 -22.42 10.83 -9.30
N PRO A 26 -23.23 11.35 -10.25
CA PRO A 26 -23.15 10.93 -11.66
C PRO A 26 -21.76 11.09 -12.28
N GLU A 27 -20.98 12.07 -11.81
CA GLU A 27 -19.59 12.28 -12.24
C GLU A 27 -18.66 11.15 -11.75
N ALA A 28 -18.90 10.59 -10.57
CA ALA A 28 -18.17 9.40 -10.10
C ALA A 28 -18.46 8.18 -10.99
N ILE A 29 -19.71 8.00 -11.43
CA ILE A 29 -20.08 6.93 -12.36
C ILE A 29 -19.43 7.14 -13.73
N ARG A 30 -19.34 8.38 -14.23
CA ARG A 30 -18.61 8.69 -15.48
C ARG A 30 -17.13 8.36 -15.36
N LYS A 31 -16.50 8.61 -14.20
CA LYS A 31 -15.12 8.19 -13.92
C LYS A 31 -14.96 6.67 -13.94
N TRP A 32 -15.92 5.91 -13.40
CA TRP A 32 -15.90 4.44 -13.50
C TRP A 32 -15.89 4.01 -14.96
N ARG A 33 -16.76 4.61 -15.78
CA ARG A 33 -16.81 4.35 -17.23
C ARG A 33 -15.49 4.64 -17.93
N SER A 34 -14.83 5.76 -17.62
CA SER A 34 -13.53 6.08 -18.23
C SER A 34 -12.39 5.18 -17.73
N ALA A 35 -12.44 4.75 -16.47
CA ALA A 35 -11.44 3.87 -15.88
C ALA A 35 -11.70 2.38 -16.20
N ASN A 36 -12.87 2.07 -16.76
CA ASN A 36 -13.37 0.70 -16.94
C ASN A 36 -13.39 -0.14 -15.64
N ALA A 37 -13.59 0.48 -14.49
CA ALA A 37 -13.65 -0.20 -13.20
C ALA A 37 -14.66 0.39 -12.21
N ILE A 38 -15.20 -0.48 -11.35
CA ILE A 38 -16.18 -0.14 -10.31
C ILE A 38 -15.59 -0.49 -8.94
N PRO A 39 -15.52 0.46 -7.98
CA PRO A 39 -15.04 0.17 -6.64
C PRO A 39 -15.84 -0.95 -5.95
N THR A 40 -15.15 -1.89 -5.31
CA THR A 40 -15.71 -3.11 -4.71
C THR A 40 -16.85 -2.86 -3.73
N ARG A 41 -16.80 -1.74 -2.98
CA ARG A 41 -17.87 -1.34 -2.05
C ARG A 41 -19.25 -1.22 -2.69
N HIS A 42 -19.32 -1.01 -4.01
CA HIS A 42 -20.56 -0.83 -4.76
C HIS A 42 -21.06 -2.11 -5.44
N TRP A 43 -20.27 -3.18 -5.44
CA TRP A 43 -20.63 -4.44 -6.07
C TRP A 43 -21.90 -5.06 -5.49
N PRO A 44 -22.13 -5.12 -4.16
CA PRO A 44 -23.34 -5.72 -3.61
C PRO A 44 -24.62 -5.07 -4.11
N ALA A 45 -24.64 -3.73 -4.19
CA ALA A 45 -25.80 -2.97 -4.68
C ALA A 45 -26.06 -3.22 -6.18
N ILE A 46 -24.99 -3.27 -6.97
CA ILE A 46 -25.09 -3.52 -8.42
C ILE A 46 -25.51 -4.95 -8.72
N MET A 47 -24.98 -5.94 -8.00
CA MET A 47 -25.38 -7.34 -8.14
C MET A 47 -26.85 -7.53 -7.78
N ALA A 48 -27.31 -6.93 -6.67
CA ALA A 48 -28.71 -6.99 -6.26
C ALA A 48 -29.66 -6.38 -7.30
N ALA A 49 -29.26 -5.29 -7.97
CA ALA A 49 -30.08 -4.63 -8.97
C ALA A 49 -30.06 -5.29 -10.36
N THR A 50 -28.94 -5.92 -10.74
CA THR A 50 -28.74 -6.46 -12.10
C THR A 50 -28.91 -7.97 -12.19
N GLY A 51 -28.86 -8.69 -11.07
CA GLY A 51 -28.85 -10.15 -11.04
C GLY A 51 -27.56 -10.78 -11.59
N LEU A 52 -26.52 -9.96 -11.78
CA LEU A 52 -25.20 -10.42 -12.24
C LEU A 52 -24.42 -11.09 -11.11
N ASN A 53 -23.64 -12.12 -11.45
CA ASN A 53 -22.65 -12.66 -10.54
C ASN A 53 -21.39 -11.80 -10.54
N ILE A 54 -20.55 -11.99 -9.52
CA ILE A 54 -19.31 -11.21 -9.38
C ILE A 54 -18.45 -11.32 -10.65
N GLU A 55 -18.30 -12.52 -11.22
CA GLU A 55 -17.51 -12.80 -12.42
C GLU A 55 -18.00 -12.09 -13.71
N ASP A 56 -19.28 -11.69 -13.72
CA ASP A 56 -19.90 -11.03 -14.85
C ASP A 56 -19.68 -9.52 -14.84
N LEU A 57 -19.26 -8.94 -13.70
CA LEU A 57 -19.13 -7.49 -13.55
C LEU A 57 -17.91 -6.94 -14.31
N PRO A 58 -18.01 -5.72 -14.87
CA PRO A 58 -16.86 -5.03 -15.43
C PRO A 58 -15.86 -4.72 -14.31
N GLY A 59 -14.60 -5.14 -14.47
CA GLY A 59 -13.59 -5.01 -13.42
C GLY A 59 -13.79 -5.99 -12.25
N ALA A 60 -14.50 -7.10 -12.46
CA ALA A 60 -14.64 -8.22 -11.51
C ALA A 60 -13.35 -8.99 -11.25
N ALA A 61 -12.40 -8.93 -12.18
CA ALA A 61 -11.01 -9.06 -11.78
C ALA A 61 -10.76 -7.88 -10.84
N MET A 62 -10.69 -8.14 -9.52
CA MET A 62 -10.17 -7.17 -8.54
C MET A 62 -9.14 -6.31 -9.26
N GLU A 63 -9.32 -4.99 -9.30
CA GLU A 63 -8.32 -4.10 -9.88
C GLU A 63 -7.01 -4.28 -9.11
N THR A 64 -6.24 -5.23 -9.63
CA THR A 64 -4.95 -5.76 -9.24
C THR A 64 -3.96 -5.46 -10.35
N ASP A 65 -4.33 -4.54 -11.26
CA ASP A 65 -3.40 -3.96 -12.21
C ASP A 65 -2.45 -3.08 -11.40
N THR A 66 -1.34 -3.72 -11.04
CA THR A 66 -0.15 -3.09 -10.51
C THR A 66 0.10 -1.83 -11.33
N PRO A 67 0.02 -0.62 -10.73
CA PRO A 67 0.19 0.62 -11.47
C PRO A 67 1.53 0.63 -12.21
N PRO A 68 1.62 1.25 -13.40
CA PRO A 68 2.88 1.32 -14.13
C PRO A 68 4.01 1.88 -13.25
N GLY A 69 5.09 1.11 -13.10
CA GLY A 69 6.25 1.48 -12.29
C GLY A 69 6.14 1.15 -10.80
N ALA A 70 5.04 0.55 -10.34
CA ALA A 70 4.96 0.00 -8.99
C ALA A 70 5.77 -1.31 -8.91
N THR A 71 6.66 -1.38 -7.93
CA THR A 71 7.49 -2.56 -7.66
C THR A 71 7.31 -3.09 -6.24
N ALA A 72 6.51 -2.43 -5.41
CA ALA A 72 6.09 -2.93 -4.11
C ALA A 72 4.63 -2.56 -3.80
N ALA A 73 4.03 -3.33 -2.89
CA ALA A 73 2.67 -3.15 -2.40
C ALA A 73 2.62 -3.28 -0.88
N LEU A 74 1.93 -2.35 -0.21
CA LEU A 74 1.51 -2.50 1.19
C LEU A 74 0.02 -2.83 1.18
N VAL A 75 -0.29 -4.08 1.51
CA VAL A 75 -1.65 -4.64 1.49
C VAL A 75 -2.17 -4.67 2.91
N LEU A 76 -3.32 -4.06 3.16
CA LEU A 76 -4.00 -4.09 4.45
C LEU A 76 -5.00 -5.24 4.52
N ALA A 77 -5.33 -5.68 5.73
CA ALA A 77 -6.30 -6.75 5.99
C ALA A 77 -7.72 -6.49 5.46
N ASP A 78 -8.08 -5.24 5.16
CA ASP A 78 -9.37 -4.90 4.54
C ASP A 78 -9.33 -4.91 3.00
N GLY A 79 -8.20 -5.32 2.41
CA GLY A 79 -7.97 -5.33 0.97
C GLY A 79 -7.50 -3.98 0.39
N THR A 80 -7.31 -2.94 1.21
CA THR A 80 -6.70 -1.69 0.73
C THR A 80 -5.25 -1.95 0.32
N VAL A 81 -4.86 -1.49 -0.87
CA VAL A 81 -3.48 -1.61 -1.36
C VAL A 81 -2.88 -0.22 -1.56
N PHE A 82 -1.73 0.02 -0.93
CA PHE A 82 -0.87 1.16 -1.25
C PHE A 82 0.28 0.69 -2.13
N TRP A 83 0.30 1.18 -3.36
CA TRP A 83 1.35 0.89 -4.33
C TRP A 83 2.52 1.86 -4.18
N GLY A 84 3.71 1.37 -4.49
CA GLY A 84 4.93 2.16 -4.40
C GLY A 84 6.11 1.47 -5.08
N ARG A 85 7.30 1.99 -4.81
CA ARG A 85 8.57 1.44 -5.30
C ARG A 85 9.28 0.73 -4.15
N GLY A 86 9.63 -0.53 -4.38
CA GLY A 86 10.34 -1.33 -3.41
C GLY A 86 11.80 -0.91 -3.27
N PHE A 87 12.30 -0.96 -2.04
CA PHE A 87 13.71 -0.82 -1.70
C PHE A 87 14.04 -1.75 -0.52
N GLY A 88 15.31 -1.86 -0.15
CA GLY A 88 15.75 -2.84 0.82
C GLY A 88 15.73 -4.26 0.24
N ALA A 89 15.51 -5.25 1.10
CA ALA A 89 15.48 -6.64 0.68
C ALA A 89 14.24 -6.97 -0.14
N HIS A 90 14.40 -7.79 -1.19
CA HIS A 90 13.25 -8.41 -1.85
C HIS A 90 12.60 -9.43 -0.91
N GLY A 91 11.28 -9.47 -0.93
CA GLY A 91 10.50 -10.43 -0.15
C GLY A 91 9.15 -9.89 0.27
N THR A 92 8.44 -10.71 1.03
CA THR A 92 7.14 -10.36 1.61
C THR A 92 7.28 -10.44 3.13
N SER A 93 6.88 -9.38 3.83
CA SER A 93 6.88 -9.38 5.28
C SER A 93 5.87 -10.40 5.82
N LYS A 94 6.07 -10.86 7.05
CA LYS A 94 4.99 -11.56 7.76
C LYS A 94 3.81 -10.60 7.97
N PRO A 95 2.57 -11.11 8.12
CA PRO A 95 1.47 -10.29 8.63
C PRO A 95 1.90 -9.58 9.91
N SER A 96 1.82 -8.26 9.88
CA SER A 96 2.39 -7.36 10.89
C SER A 96 1.43 -6.21 11.15
N GLU A 97 1.44 -5.65 12.35
CA GLU A 97 0.66 -4.44 12.64
C GLU A 97 1.31 -3.23 11.94
N LEU A 98 0.51 -2.42 11.26
CA LEU A 98 0.98 -1.18 10.64
C LEU A 98 0.87 -0.02 11.62
N CYS A 99 2.00 0.58 11.95
CA CYS A 99 2.07 1.75 12.82
C CYS A 99 2.62 2.96 12.06
N PHE A 100 2.59 4.14 12.70
CA PHE A 100 3.24 5.34 12.17
C PHE A 100 4.09 6.03 13.23
N SER A 101 5.17 6.66 12.78
CA SER A 101 6.05 7.51 13.60
C SER A 101 6.07 8.93 13.06
N THR A 102 5.93 9.90 13.96
CA THR A 102 6.09 11.32 13.68
C THR A 102 7.53 11.82 13.81
N GLY A 103 8.47 10.93 14.16
CA GLY A 103 9.89 11.23 14.20
C GLY A 103 10.38 11.69 12.83
N MET A 104 11.03 12.86 12.79
CA MET A 104 11.62 13.40 11.56
C MET A 104 13.07 12.95 11.37
N THR A 105 13.70 12.46 12.43
CA THR A 105 15.09 11.99 12.51
C THR A 105 15.13 10.73 13.38
N GLY A 106 16.28 10.06 13.43
CA GLY A 106 16.46 8.89 14.27
C GLY A 106 15.79 7.62 13.72
N TYR A 107 15.76 7.48 12.38
CA TYR A 107 15.08 6.35 11.76
C TYR A 107 15.81 5.02 11.96
N GLN A 108 17.13 5.00 12.15
CA GLN A 108 17.85 3.75 12.44
C GLN A 108 17.55 3.27 13.86
N GLU A 109 17.58 4.19 14.82
CA GLU A 109 17.24 3.99 16.22
C GLU A 109 15.80 3.47 16.31
N THR A 110 14.86 4.12 15.61
CA THR A 110 13.46 3.69 15.53
C THR A 110 13.31 2.29 14.91
N LEU A 111 14.04 1.97 13.83
CA LEU A 111 13.96 0.66 13.16
C LEU A 111 14.55 -0.47 14.03
N THR A 112 15.53 -0.15 14.88
CA THR A 112 16.20 -1.10 15.76
C THR A 112 15.59 -1.17 17.15
N ASP A 113 14.74 -0.23 17.54
CA ASP A 113 14.03 -0.27 18.82
C ASP A 113 13.15 -1.53 18.95
N PRO A 114 13.41 -2.40 19.96
CA PRO A 114 12.63 -3.61 20.20
C PRO A 114 11.11 -3.40 20.35
N SER A 115 10.66 -2.19 20.68
CA SER A 115 9.23 -1.86 20.82
C SER A 115 8.46 -2.00 19.51
N PHE A 116 9.12 -1.89 18.35
CA PHE A 116 8.53 -2.07 17.02
C PHE A 116 8.58 -3.52 16.52
N ALA A 117 8.93 -4.49 17.38
CA ALA A 117 8.98 -5.89 17.01
C ALA A 117 7.62 -6.38 16.46
N GLY A 118 7.61 -6.86 15.22
CA GLY A 118 6.38 -7.33 14.58
C GLY A 118 5.52 -6.24 13.93
N GLN A 119 6.04 -5.01 13.82
CA GLN A 119 5.35 -3.90 13.19
C GLN A 119 6.00 -3.48 11.86
N ILE A 120 5.20 -2.94 10.95
CA ILE A 120 5.67 -2.20 9.77
C ILE A 120 5.55 -0.71 10.12
N ILE A 121 6.66 0.03 9.98
CA ILE A 121 6.71 1.43 10.39
C ILE A 121 6.48 2.34 9.19
N THR A 122 5.48 3.23 9.31
CA THR A 122 5.26 4.33 8.38
C THR A 122 5.79 5.63 8.95
N PHE A 123 6.80 6.24 8.33
CA PHE A 123 7.24 7.57 8.74
C PHE A 123 6.38 8.66 8.10
N THR A 124 5.94 9.62 8.92
CA THR A 124 5.23 10.79 8.39
C THR A 124 6.18 11.76 7.70
N PHE A 125 7.45 11.80 8.10
CA PHE A 125 8.45 12.61 7.41
C PHE A 125 8.83 11.95 6.07
N PRO A 126 8.74 12.66 4.94
CA PRO A 126 8.84 12.04 3.62
C PRO A 126 10.25 11.53 3.27
N HIS A 127 11.30 12.24 3.68
CA HIS A 127 12.69 11.98 3.27
C HIS A 127 13.45 11.16 4.31
N ILE A 128 13.19 9.85 4.34
CA ILE A 128 13.90 8.90 5.21
C ILE A 128 15.12 8.34 4.46
N GLY A 129 16.27 8.27 5.15
CA GLY A 129 17.55 7.79 4.58
C GLY A 129 18.57 8.88 4.23
N ASN A 130 18.23 10.15 4.43
CA ASN A 130 19.08 11.30 4.09
C ASN A 130 20.44 11.34 4.81
N VAL A 131 20.56 10.72 5.99
CA VAL A 131 21.83 10.61 6.74
C VAL A 131 22.48 9.23 6.63
N GLY A 132 21.95 8.36 5.77
CA GLY A 132 22.48 7.01 5.55
C GLY A 132 22.26 6.08 6.74
N ALA A 133 23.20 5.18 6.94
CA ALA A 133 23.19 4.22 8.01
C ALA A 133 24.61 4.01 8.54
N ASN A 134 24.73 3.78 9.84
CA ASN A 134 25.96 3.43 10.54
C ASN A 134 25.70 2.39 11.65
N ASP A 135 26.77 1.96 12.32
CA ASP A 135 26.73 0.93 13.37
C ASP A 135 26.62 1.53 14.79
N GLU A 136 26.58 2.86 14.92
CA GLU A 136 26.50 3.58 16.21
C GLU A 136 25.05 3.94 16.58
N ASP A 137 24.20 4.23 15.59
CA ASP A 137 22.81 4.69 15.76
C ASP A 137 21.83 3.49 15.85
N LEU A 138 22.17 2.50 16.69
CA LEU A 138 21.40 1.27 16.87
C LEU A 138 20.95 1.12 18.33
N GLU A 139 19.63 1.01 18.55
CA GLU A 139 19.04 0.71 19.87
C GLU A 139 19.06 -0.79 20.20
N ALA A 140 19.23 -1.63 19.18
CA ALA A 140 19.46 -3.06 19.32
C ALA A 140 20.34 -3.61 18.20
N THR A 141 20.86 -4.82 18.40
CA THR A 141 21.77 -5.50 17.45
C THR A 141 21.13 -5.88 16.11
N SER A 142 19.81 -5.80 15.98
CA SER A 142 19.07 -6.11 14.76
C SER A 142 17.88 -5.17 14.58
N ILE A 143 17.49 -4.94 13.33
CA ILE A 143 16.21 -4.29 13.01
C ILE A 143 15.07 -5.10 13.61
N ALA A 144 14.26 -4.46 14.46
CA ALA A 144 13.09 -5.07 15.09
C ALA A 144 11.85 -4.97 14.18
N ALA A 145 11.75 -3.88 13.41
CA ALA A 145 10.68 -3.65 12.47
C ALA A 145 10.65 -4.70 11.34
N ARG A 146 9.44 -5.01 10.85
CA ARG A 146 9.18 -5.97 9.76
C ARG A 146 9.19 -5.34 8.38
N GLY A 147 9.12 -4.02 8.31
CA GLY A 147 9.20 -3.28 7.06
C GLY A 147 9.15 -1.77 7.30
N LEU A 148 9.49 -1.02 6.24
CA LEU A 148 9.57 0.44 6.26
C LEU A 148 8.72 1.05 5.13
N VAL A 149 7.88 2.02 5.47
CA VAL A 149 7.06 2.78 4.52
C VAL A 149 7.48 4.25 4.54
N THR A 150 7.81 4.80 3.36
CA THR A 150 8.28 6.18 3.20
C THR A 150 7.49 6.94 2.14
N GLY A 151 7.43 8.27 2.30
CA GLY A 151 6.75 9.14 1.35
C GLY A 151 7.54 9.42 0.08
N GLN A 152 8.87 9.38 0.16
CA GLN A 152 9.79 9.62 -0.97
C GLN A 152 10.81 8.49 -1.08
N ASP A 153 11.40 8.36 -2.25
CA ASP A 153 12.49 7.41 -2.48
C ASP A 153 13.69 7.76 -1.60
N PRO A 154 14.36 6.75 -0.99
CA PRO A 154 15.63 6.97 -0.33
C PRO A 154 16.64 7.60 -1.28
N THR A 155 17.33 8.64 -0.83
CA THR A 155 18.37 9.32 -1.60
C THR A 155 19.74 8.82 -1.21
N GLU A 156 20.77 9.22 -1.97
CA GLU A 156 22.14 9.11 -1.48
C GLU A 156 22.30 9.90 -0.17
N PRO A 157 23.05 9.36 0.81
CA PRO A 157 23.18 9.98 2.11
C PRO A 157 24.17 11.14 2.07
N SER A 158 23.91 12.17 2.88
CA SER A 158 24.80 13.31 3.06
C SER A 158 25.04 13.56 4.54
N ASN A 159 25.84 12.69 5.17
CA ASN A 159 26.26 12.82 6.56
C ASN A 159 27.67 12.24 6.73
N TYR A 160 28.53 12.91 7.50
CA TYR A 160 29.92 12.46 7.73
C TYR A 160 30.01 11.12 8.48
N ARG A 161 28.95 10.72 9.20
CA ARG A 161 28.85 9.44 9.91
C ARG A 161 28.32 8.30 9.03
N ALA A 162 27.81 8.59 7.84
CA ALA A 162 27.21 7.57 6.98
C ALA A 162 28.27 6.57 6.49
N THR A 163 28.08 5.28 6.79
CA THR A 163 28.94 4.19 6.29
C THR A 163 28.24 3.37 5.19
N SER A 164 26.93 3.50 5.06
CA SER A 164 26.13 2.92 3.98
C SER A 164 24.89 3.77 3.68
N ASN A 165 24.26 3.56 2.53
CA ASN A 165 22.93 4.11 2.25
C ASN A 165 21.83 3.23 2.86
N LEU A 166 20.62 3.79 3.02
CA LEU A 166 19.51 3.12 3.68
C LEU A 166 19.10 1.81 2.96
N ASP A 167 19.06 1.82 1.63
CA ASP A 167 18.70 0.66 0.81
C ASP A 167 19.66 -0.53 1.06
N SER A 168 20.97 -0.28 1.02
CA SER A 168 22.00 -1.30 1.27
C SER A 168 21.92 -1.83 2.70
N TRP A 169 21.65 -0.95 3.68
CA TRP A 169 21.52 -1.34 5.07
C TRP A 169 20.30 -2.25 5.29
N LEU A 170 19.14 -1.91 4.74
CA LEU A 170 17.96 -2.77 4.81
C LEU A 170 18.15 -4.12 4.10
N LYS A 171 18.85 -4.13 2.95
CA LYS A 171 19.26 -5.39 2.26
C LYS A 171 20.12 -6.27 3.16
N LYS A 172 21.14 -5.70 3.80
CA LYS A 172 22.02 -6.42 4.74
C LYS A 172 21.24 -7.07 5.89
N HIS A 173 20.18 -6.40 6.36
CA HIS A 173 19.33 -6.89 7.45
C HIS A 173 18.10 -7.70 6.99
N ASN A 174 17.97 -7.95 5.69
CA ASN A 174 16.85 -8.68 5.10
C ASN A 174 15.47 -8.07 5.42
N VAL A 175 15.37 -6.73 5.38
CA VAL A 175 14.13 -5.98 5.65
C VAL A 175 13.64 -5.30 4.38
N PRO A 176 12.37 -5.50 3.99
CA PRO A 176 11.80 -4.86 2.81
C PRO A 176 11.27 -3.45 3.14
N GLY A 177 11.32 -2.55 2.16
CA GLY A 177 10.78 -1.20 2.24
C GLY A 177 9.96 -0.82 1.01
N ILE A 178 9.06 0.15 1.18
CA ILE A 178 8.23 0.72 0.11
C ILE A 178 8.25 2.25 0.18
N ALA A 179 8.56 2.88 -0.95
CA ALA A 179 8.63 4.33 -1.11
C ALA A 179 7.56 4.85 -2.07
N GLY A 180 7.28 6.15 -2.00
CA GLY A 180 6.30 6.81 -2.85
C GLY A 180 4.85 6.56 -2.43
N VAL A 181 4.63 6.13 -1.18
CA VAL A 181 3.31 5.94 -0.60
C VAL A 181 2.81 7.29 -0.06
N ASP A 182 1.50 7.56 -0.19
CA ASP A 182 0.87 8.66 0.55
C ASP A 182 0.82 8.33 2.05
N THR A 183 1.94 8.56 2.73
CA THR A 183 2.08 8.25 4.16
C THR A 183 1.12 9.08 5.01
N ARG A 184 0.66 10.24 4.53
CA ARG A 184 -0.37 11.03 5.21
C ARG A 184 -1.72 10.33 5.17
N ALA A 185 -2.12 9.76 4.03
CA ALA A 185 -3.33 8.96 3.94
C ALA A 185 -3.26 7.73 4.85
N VAL A 186 -2.11 7.05 4.90
CA VAL A 186 -1.87 5.93 5.83
C VAL A 186 -2.02 6.37 7.29
N THR A 187 -1.39 7.48 7.69
CA THR A 187 -1.46 7.99 9.06
C THR A 187 -2.87 8.41 9.47
N LEU A 188 -3.60 9.12 8.59
CA LEU A 188 -4.99 9.50 8.86
C LEU A 188 -5.87 8.25 9.07
N ARG A 189 -5.66 7.23 8.23
CA ARG A 189 -6.36 5.96 8.35
C ARG A 189 -6.09 5.27 9.69
N ILE A 190 -4.82 5.14 10.09
CA ILE A 190 -4.46 4.51 11.39
C ILE A 190 -5.05 5.30 12.55
N ARG A 191 -5.01 6.64 12.49
CA ARG A 191 -5.58 7.51 13.52
C ARG A 191 -7.09 7.31 13.68
N ASP A 192 -7.81 7.20 12.57
CA ASP A 192 -9.28 7.18 12.57
C ASP A 192 -9.85 5.76 12.76
N LEU A 193 -9.16 4.73 12.31
CA LEU A 193 -9.64 3.33 12.29
C LEU A 193 -8.84 2.37 13.17
N GLY A 194 -7.78 2.84 13.82
CA GLY A 194 -6.82 2.00 14.54
C GLY A 194 -5.77 1.36 13.62
N ALA A 195 -4.76 0.72 14.22
CA ALA A 195 -3.66 0.08 13.51
C ALA A 195 -4.14 -1.20 12.80
N PRO A 196 -4.14 -1.25 11.45
CA PRO A 196 -4.53 -2.45 10.73
C PRO A 196 -3.37 -3.45 10.68
N ASN A 197 -3.70 -4.73 10.52
CA ASN A 197 -2.71 -5.69 10.03
C ASN A 197 -2.40 -5.40 8.55
N ALA A 198 -1.14 -5.55 8.19
CA ALA A 198 -0.65 -5.32 6.84
C ALA A 198 0.46 -6.31 6.47
N VAL A 199 0.62 -6.47 5.16
CA VAL A 199 1.73 -7.20 4.53
C VAL A 199 2.40 -6.25 3.54
N LEU A 200 3.72 -6.11 3.66
CA LEU A 200 4.54 -5.41 2.70
C LEU A 200 5.18 -6.42 1.75
N SER A 201 4.93 -6.29 0.46
CA SER A 201 5.45 -7.17 -0.58
C SER A 201 6.33 -6.39 -1.56
N TYR A 202 7.57 -6.86 -1.72
CA TYR A 202 8.54 -6.40 -2.71
C TYR A 202 9.14 -7.62 -3.45
N PRO A 203 8.38 -8.25 -4.36
CA PRO A 203 8.81 -9.45 -5.06
C PRO A 203 9.92 -9.14 -6.08
N ALA A 204 10.90 -10.04 -6.19
CA ALA A 204 12.03 -9.87 -7.12
C ALA A 204 11.63 -9.98 -8.60
N ASP A 205 10.53 -10.70 -8.91
CA ASP A 205 10.00 -10.87 -10.25
C ASP A 205 8.91 -9.84 -10.61
N GLY A 206 8.59 -8.92 -9.70
CA GLY A 206 7.59 -7.88 -9.89
C GLY A 206 6.15 -8.39 -9.95
N LYS A 207 5.88 -9.64 -9.57
CA LYS A 207 4.53 -10.22 -9.62
C LYS A 207 3.88 -10.23 -8.24
N PHE A 208 2.65 -9.74 -8.17
CA PHE A 208 1.90 -9.65 -6.92
C PHE A 208 0.73 -10.64 -6.91
N ASP A 209 0.70 -11.52 -5.91
CA ASP A 209 -0.48 -12.31 -5.58
C ASP A 209 -1.26 -11.60 -4.48
N LEU A 210 -2.06 -10.60 -4.85
CA LEU A 210 -2.78 -9.77 -3.88
C LEU A 210 -3.81 -10.59 -3.07
N ALA A 211 -4.33 -11.68 -3.63
CA ALA A 211 -5.26 -12.56 -2.92
C ALA A 211 -4.54 -13.30 -1.78
N ALA A 212 -3.33 -13.81 -2.02
CA ALA A 212 -2.50 -14.41 -0.98
C ALA A 212 -1.98 -13.39 0.05
N LEU A 213 -1.78 -12.13 -0.35
CA LEU A 213 -1.28 -11.08 0.54
C LEU A 213 -2.35 -10.48 1.47
N ALA A 214 -3.64 -10.62 1.12
CA ALA A 214 -4.77 -10.12 1.91
C ALA A 214 -5.39 -11.18 2.84
N ALA A 215 -4.95 -12.45 2.75
CA ALA A 215 -5.44 -13.58 3.55
C ALA A 215 -4.74 -13.70 4.91
#